data_AF-A0A661Y3C6-F1
#
_entry.id   AF-A0A661Y3C6-F1
#
_cell.length_a   1.000
_cell.length_b   1.000
_cell.length_c   1.000
_cell.angle_alpha   90.00
_cell.angle_beta   90.00
_cell.angle_gamma   90.00
#
_symmetry.space_group_name_H-M   'P 1'
#
loop_
_entity.id
_entity.type
_entity.pdbx_description
1 polymer ?
#
loop_
_entity_poly.entity_id
_entity_poly.type
_entity_poly.pdbx_seq_one_letter_code
_entity_poly.pdbx_strand_id
1 'polypeptide(L)'
;MISNKINRWLFWLIAATTFIRGFAAAVIHLGNDEVYYVNYARYFSLSYFDHPPMVGLVIRLFSFNLFFESDLFIRLGSVLLGSLAIYLIYLIGKEVKNERTGLIAAILYSA
;
A
#
# COMPACT_ATOMS: atom_id res chain seq x y z
N MET A 1 -2.73 22.53 -20.56
CA MET A 1 -3.70 21.48 -20.97
C MET A 1 -3.19 20.04 -20.82
N ILE A 2 -1.90 19.74 -21.09
CA ILE A 2 -1.35 18.37 -21.00
C ILE A 2 -1.34 17.82 -19.56
N SER A 3 -1.00 18.65 -18.57
CA SER A 3 -0.96 18.25 -17.14
C SER A 3 -2.29 17.72 -16.62
N ASN A 4 -3.42 18.36 -16.97
CA ASN A 4 -4.75 17.91 -16.56
C ASN A 4 -5.14 16.53 -17.11
N LYS A 5 -4.55 16.11 -18.24
CA LYS A 5 -4.77 14.76 -18.79
C LYS A 5 -3.92 13.74 -18.04
N ILE A 6 -2.65 14.03 -17.77
CA ILE A 6 -1.74 13.13 -17.05
C ILE A 6 -2.21 12.92 -15.61
N ASN A 7 -2.61 13.99 -14.91
CA ASN A 7 -3.11 13.87 -13.54
C ASN A 7 -4.37 13.00 -13.46
N ARG A 8 -5.24 13.07 -14.48
CA ARG A 8 -6.43 12.21 -14.59
C ARG A 8 -6.05 10.74 -14.80
N TRP A 9 -5.07 10.47 -15.66
CA TRP A 9 -4.57 9.11 -15.85
C TRP A 9 -3.94 8.55 -14.60
N LEU A 10 -3.13 9.35 -13.90
CA LEU A 10 -2.53 8.98 -12.63
C LEU A 10 -3.60 8.67 -11.58
N PHE A 11 -4.63 9.52 -11.48
CA PHE A 11 -5.76 9.27 -10.58
C PHE A 11 -6.43 7.93 -10.88
N TRP A 12 -6.77 7.66 -12.14
CA TRP A 12 -7.40 6.39 -12.53
C TRP A 12 -6.50 5.19 -12.31
N LEU A 13 -5.19 5.34 -12.55
CA LEU A 13 -4.21 4.30 -12.25
C LEU A 13 -4.23 3.95 -10.77
N ILE A 14 -4.06 4.94 -9.89
CA ILE A 14 -4.06 4.74 -8.45
C ILE A 14 -5.40 4.16 -7.99
N ALA A 15 -6.52 4.70 -8.46
CA ALA A 15 -7.85 4.23 -8.09
C ALA A 15 -8.07 2.76 -8.50
N ALA A 16 -7.72 2.39 -9.73
CA ALA A 16 -7.84 1.03 -10.23
C ALA A 16 -6.94 0.06 -9.47
N THR A 17 -5.67 0.42 -9.23
CA THR A 17 -4.72 -0.45 -8.51
C THR A 17 -5.12 -0.61 -7.05
N THR A 18 -5.58 0.47 -6.40
CA THR A 18 -6.09 0.43 -5.01
C THR A 18 -7.29 -0.49 -4.94
N PHE A 19 -8.24 -0.37 -5.87
CA PHE A 19 -9.44 -1.18 -5.90
C PHE A 19 -9.13 -2.65 -6.13
N ILE A 20 -8.31 -2.98 -7.14
CA ILE A 20 -7.91 -4.37 -7.44
C ILE A 20 -7.19 -4.99 -6.24
N ARG A 21 -6.20 -4.28 -5.66
CA ARG A 21 -5.45 -4.77 -4.48
C ARG A 21 -6.33 -4.88 -3.25
N GLY A 22 -7.24 -3.93 -3.02
CA GLY A 22 -8.20 -3.95 -1.92
C GLY A 22 -9.20 -5.11 -2.05
N PHE A 23 -9.70 -5.37 -3.27
CA PHE A 23 -10.57 -6.52 -3.53
C PHE A 23 -9.84 -7.83 -3.28
N ALA A 24 -8.62 -7.99 -3.83
CA ALA A 24 -7.80 -9.16 -3.56
C ALA A 24 -7.52 -9.35 -2.06
N ALA A 25 -7.20 -8.26 -1.35
CA ALA A 25 -6.96 -8.26 0.08
C ALA A 25 -8.18 -8.67 0.92
N ALA A 26 -9.40 -8.46 0.41
CA ALA A 26 -10.64 -8.83 1.09
C ALA A 26 -11.06 -10.29 0.84
N VAL A 27 -10.67 -10.89 -0.29
CA VAL A 27 -11.17 -12.21 -0.73
C VAL A 27 -10.15 -13.32 -0.53
N ILE A 28 -8.85 -13.01 -0.60
CA ILE A 28 -7.77 -13.98 -0.40
C ILE A 28 -7.49 -14.11 1.09
N HIS A 29 -7.47 -15.34 1.62
CA HIS A 29 -7.17 -15.58 3.04
C HIS A 29 -5.72 -15.24 3.39
N LEU A 30 -5.45 -14.95 4.67
CA LEU A 30 -4.09 -14.67 5.15
C LEU A 30 -3.15 -15.86 4.89
N GLY A 31 -1.97 -15.57 4.35
CA GLY A 31 -0.89 -16.54 4.23
C GLY A 31 -0.12 -16.70 5.54
N ASN A 32 0.79 -17.69 5.59
CA ASN A 32 1.58 -18.01 6.79
C ASN A 32 2.33 -16.79 7.36
N ASP A 33 3.00 -16.04 6.49
CA ASP A 33 3.78 -14.86 6.89
C ASP A 33 2.87 -13.75 7.43
N GLU A 34 1.68 -13.58 6.85
CA GLU A 34 0.73 -12.56 7.28
C GLU A 34 0.13 -12.88 8.65
N VAL A 35 -0.22 -14.15 8.89
CA VAL A 35 -0.66 -14.60 10.22
C VAL A 35 0.44 -14.38 11.26
N TYR A 36 1.70 -14.61 10.89
CA TYR A 36 2.84 -14.32 11.76
C TYR A 36 2.96 -12.80 12.05
N TYR A 37 2.78 -11.93 11.05
CA TYR A 37 2.77 -10.48 11.27
C TYR A 37 1.58 -9.98 12.10
N VAL A 38 0.43 -10.67 12.07
CA VAL A 38 -0.67 -10.36 13.01
C VAL A 38 -0.23 -10.56 14.46
N ASN A 39 0.65 -11.54 14.75
CA ASN A 39 1.20 -11.70 16.10
C ASN A 39 2.06 -10.51 16.51
N TYR A 40 2.72 -9.82 15.58
CA TYR A 40 3.46 -8.59 15.90
C TYR A 40 2.51 -7.47 16.33
N ALA A 41 1.33 -7.41 15.71
CA ALA A 41 0.28 -6.50 16.13
C ALA A 41 -0.33 -6.90 17.48
N ARG A 42 -0.47 -8.20 17.79
CA ARG A 42 -1.02 -8.63 19.09
C ARG A 42 -0.03 -8.41 20.23
N TYR A 43 1.19 -8.91 20.07
CA TYR A 43 2.23 -8.91 21.10
C TYR A 43 3.35 -7.93 20.75
N PHE A 44 3.03 -6.64 20.78
CA PHE A 44 3.98 -5.60 20.39
C PHE A 44 5.28 -5.65 21.19
N SER A 45 6.39 -5.71 20.48
CA SER A 45 7.77 -5.60 20.98
C SER A 45 8.52 -4.62 20.09
N LEU A 46 9.51 -3.89 20.63
CA LEU A 46 10.36 -3.01 19.81
C LEU A 46 11.33 -3.78 18.90
N SER A 47 11.55 -5.06 19.17
CA SER A 47 12.40 -5.95 18.37
C SER A 47 11.81 -7.35 18.41
N TYR A 48 11.61 -7.93 17.23
CA TYR A 48 11.43 -9.37 17.06
C TYR A 48 12.73 -9.97 16.56
N PHE A 49 12.86 -11.29 16.70
CA PHE A 49 14.07 -12.02 16.34
C PHE A 49 14.48 -11.80 14.87
N ASP A 50 13.49 -11.72 13.99
CA ASP A 50 13.67 -11.69 12.54
C ASP A 50 13.36 -10.32 11.90
N HIS A 51 12.54 -9.45 12.52
CA HIS A 51 12.12 -8.18 11.91
C HIS A 51 11.83 -7.04 12.93
N PRO A 52 11.94 -5.76 12.52
CA PRO A 52 11.43 -4.62 13.28
C PRO A 52 9.88 -4.58 13.35
N PRO A 53 9.28 -3.83 14.30
CA PRO A 53 7.84 -3.91 14.59
C PRO A 53 6.93 -3.13 13.66
N MET A 54 7.49 -2.48 12.64
CA MET A 54 6.74 -1.52 11.80
C MET A 54 5.50 -2.16 11.17
N VAL A 55 5.57 -3.43 10.74
CA VAL A 55 4.42 -4.15 10.16
C VAL A 55 3.29 -4.27 11.19
N GLY A 56 3.59 -4.68 12.42
CA GLY A 56 2.60 -4.78 13.49
C GLY A 56 1.97 -3.43 13.87
N LEU A 57 2.76 -2.35 13.84
CA LEU A 57 2.27 -0.99 14.06
C LEU A 57 1.31 -0.53 12.95
N VAL A 58 1.66 -0.81 11.68
CA VAL A 58 0.79 -0.51 10.54
C VAL A 58 -0.51 -1.30 10.63
N ILE A 59 -0.44 -2.59 10.96
CA ILE A 59 -1.64 -3.41 11.19
C ILE A 59 -2.50 -2.78 12.29
N ARG A 60 -1.95 -2.43 13.46
CA ARG A 60 -2.70 -1.77 14.54
C ARG A 60 -3.35 -0.46 14.08
N LEU A 61 -2.62 0.39 13.37
CA LEU A 61 -3.13 1.68 12.92
C LEU A 61 -4.37 1.52 12.03
N PHE A 62 -4.30 0.62 11.04
CA PHE A 62 -5.37 0.46 10.05
C PHE A 62 -6.48 -0.52 10.48
N SER A 63 -6.22 -1.41 11.45
CA SER A 63 -7.24 -2.27 12.06
C SER A 63 -7.94 -1.65 13.29
N PHE A 64 -7.63 -0.38 13.61
CA PHE A 64 -8.10 0.29 14.84
C PHE A 64 -7.74 -0.51 16.10
N ASN A 65 -6.44 -0.77 16.25
CA ASN A 65 -5.85 -1.57 17.31
C ASN A 65 -6.48 -2.97 17.42
N LEU A 66 -6.58 -3.67 16.27
CA LEU A 66 -7.18 -5.00 16.13
C LEU A 66 -8.68 -5.05 16.48
N PHE A 67 -9.40 -3.93 16.51
CA PHE A 67 -10.86 -3.95 16.63
C PHE A 67 -11.51 -4.57 15.38
N PHE A 68 -10.91 -4.35 14.21
CA PHE A 68 -11.30 -5.01 12.97
C PHE A 68 -10.22 -5.99 12.51
N GLU A 69 -10.47 -7.29 12.71
CA GLU A 69 -9.51 -8.36 12.39
C GLU A 69 -9.77 -9.05 11.04
N SER A 70 -10.61 -8.46 10.17
CA SER A 70 -10.80 -9.06 8.84
C SER A 70 -9.53 -8.92 7.99
N ASP A 71 -9.35 -9.86 7.07
CA ASP A 71 -8.23 -9.92 6.12
C ASP A 71 -7.99 -8.59 5.39
N LEU A 72 -9.07 -7.88 5.05
CA LEU A 72 -9.01 -6.55 4.46
C LEU A 72 -8.37 -5.54 5.41
N PHE A 73 -8.80 -5.47 6.67
CA PHE A 73 -8.29 -4.48 7.63
C PHE A 73 -6.84 -4.76 8.04
N ILE A 74 -6.44 -6.03 8.12
CA ILE A 74 -5.04 -6.41 8.32
C ILE A 74 -4.14 -5.92 7.17
N ARG A 75 -4.63 -5.97 5.93
CA ARG A 75 -3.90 -5.52 4.72
C ARG A 75 -4.17 -4.08 4.33
N LEU A 76 -5.11 -3.38 4.96
CA LEU A 76 -5.53 -2.05 4.54
C LEU A 76 -4.35 -1.06 4.52
N GLY A 77 -3.46 -1.17 5.51
CA GLY A 77 -2.24 -0.38 5.54
C GLY A 77 -1.32 -0.62 4.34
N SER A 78 -1.11 -1.87 3.93
CA SER A 78 -0.26 -2.17 2.76
C SER A 78 -0.89 -1.69 1.45
N VAL A 79 -2.22 -1.81 1.32
CA VAL A 79 -2.96 -1.29 0.16
C VAL A 79 -2.83 0.24 0.06
N LEU A 80 -3.05 0.97 1.14
CA LEU A 80 -3.01 2.43 1.15
C LEU A 80 -1.59 2.97 1.00
N LEU A 81 -0.60 2.39 1.70
CA LEU A 81 0.80 2.79 1.56
C LEU A 81 1.35 2.46 0.18
N GLY A 82 0.98 1.32 -0.40
CA GLY A 82 1.34 0.99 -1.79
C GLY A 82 0.74 1.98 -2.80
N SER A 83 -0.47 2.47 -2.55
CA SER A 83 -1.13 3.48 -3.38
C SER A 83 -0.45 4.84 -3.27
N LEU A 84 -0.04 5.22 -2.05
CA LEU A 84 0.80 6.40 -1.82
C LEU A 84 2.16 6.27 -2.52
N ALA A 85 2.78 5.09 -2.50
CA ALA A 85 4.05 4.85 -3.18
C ALA A 85 3.97 5.08 -4.68
N ILE A 86 2.87 4.69 -5.36
CA ILE A 86 2.63 4.99 -6.78
C ILE A 86 2.67 6.52 -7.02
N TYR A 87 2.01 7.30 -6.17
CA TYR A 87 2.00 8.75 -6.28
C TYR A 87 3.38 9.37 -6.05
N LEU A 88 4.13 8.89 -5.05
CA LEU A 88 5.49 9.35 -4.78
C LEU A 88 6.44 9.04 -5.94
N ILE A 89 6.32 7.86 -6.55
CA ILE A 89 7.11 7.47 -7.73
C ILE A 89 6.79 8.37 -8.92
N TYR A 90 5.51 8.72 -9.12
CA TYR A 90 5.14 9.72 -10.12
C TYR A 90 5.84 11.05 -9.87
N LEU A 91 5.83 11.55 -8.63
CA LEU A 91 6.49 12.82 -8.28
C LEU A 91 7.99 12.75 -8.54
N ILE A 92 8.66 11.66 -8.11
CA ILE A 92 10.09 11.46 -8.36
C ILE A 92 10.38 11.48 -9.86
N GLY A 93 9.65 10.70 -10.67
CA GLY A 93 9.87 10.67 -12.11
C GLY A 93 9.53 12.00 -12.80
N LYS A 94 8.60 12.79 -12.24
CA LYS A 94 8.29 14.14 -12.70
C LYS A 94 9.46 15.09 -12.45
N GLU A 95 10.04 15.07 -11.25
CA GLU A 95 11.20 15.90 -10.89
C GLU A 95 12.45 15.52 -11.69
N VAL A 96 12.65 14.23 -11.97
CA VAL A 96 13.79 13.76 -12.78
C VAL A 96 13.74 14.29 -14.22
N LYS A 97 12.55 14.43 -14.80
CA LYS A 97 12.44 14.92 -16.20
C LYS A 97 11.15 15.67 -16.48
N ASN A 98 10.01 14.98 -16.42
CA ASN A 98 8.69 15.56 -16.70
C ASN A 98 7.55 14.62 -16.29
N GLU A 99 6.32 15.12 -16.38
CA GLU A 99 5.10 14.39 -16.03
C GLU A 99 4.92 13.06 -16.78
N ARG A 100 5.42 12.92 -18.02
CA ARG A 100 5.35 11.66 -18.77
C ARG A 100 6.28 10.61 -18.18
N THR A 101 7.50 11.00 -17.81
CA THR A 101 8.44 10.11 -17.10
C THR A 101 7.87 9.67 -15.75
N GLY A 102 7.28 10.60 -14.99
CA GLY A 102 6.54 10.27 -13.77
C GLY A 102 5.43 9.25 -14.00
N LEU A 103 4.58 9.47 -15.02
CA LEU A 103 3.46 8.55 -15.30
C LEU A 103 3.95 7.17 -15.73
N ILE A 104 4.98 7.10 -16.58
CA ILE A 104 5.57 5.81 -17.01
C ILE A 104 6.15 5.07 -15.81
N ALA A 105 6.89 5.75 -14.94
CA ALA A 105 7.45 5.15 -13.73
C ALA A 105 6.36 4.61 -12.79
N ALA A 106 5.29 5.38 -12.60
CA ALA A 106 4.14 4.97 -11.79
C ALA A 106 3.42 3.74 -12.38
N ILE A 107 3.24 3.68 -13.70
CA ILE A 107 2.66 2.52 -14.40
C ILE A 107 3.55 1.28 -14.20
N LEU A 108 4.86 1.41 -14.40
CA LEU A 108 5.79 0.30 -14.25
C LEU A 108 5.85 -0.23 -12.82
N TYR A 109 5.77 0.64 -11.82
CA TYR A 109 5.70 0.23 -10.40
C TYR A 109 4.36 -0.42 -10.03
N SER A 110 3.29 -0.08 -10.74
CA SER A 110 1.96 -0.61 -10.46
C SER A 110 1.67 -1.98 -11.07
N ALA A 111 2.48 -2.40 -12.05
CA ALA A 111 2.42 -3.72 -12.68
C ALA A 111 2.80 -4.83 -11.70
#